data_AF-A0A1M5C5I7-F1
#
_entry.id   AF-A0A1M5C5I7-F1
#
_cell.length_a   1.000
_cell.length_b   1.000
_cell.length_c   1.000
_cell.angle_alpha   90.00
_cell.angle_beta   90.00
_cell.angle_gamma   90.00
#
_symmetry.space_group_name_H-M   'P 1'
#
loop_
_entity.id
_entity.type
_entity.pdbx_description
1 polymer ?
#
loop_
_entity_poly.entity_id
_entity_poly.type
_entity_poly.pdbx_seq_one_letter_code
_entity_poly.pdbx_strand_id
1 'polypeptide(L)'
;MRRIGTAFGVGAASVAGLMIAASPAAAASGEYDIATYQSWVNGTYWCVNNAQNSAYGCLEVRGDYLQVGDVKADGRRTGMQWSTSGGRKGLCVNTAGKDFSFTPPTQQPSGKHLCNKDFGEGATITFRVGSCDASAHDCTNLANWSQWSDWISRKNAS
;
A
#
# COMPACT_ATOMS: atom_id res chain seq x y z
N MET A 1 19.07 47.08 -71.17
CA MET A 1 17.63 47.27 -70.88
C MET A 1 17.11 46.06 -70.11
N ARG A 2 16.42 46.28 -68.96
CA ARG A 2 15.46 45.40 -68.24
C ARG A 2 15.95 44.00 -67.80
N ARG A 3 15.57 43.38 -66.68
CA ARG A 3 14.80 43.63 -65.43
C ARG A 3 15.15 42.42 -64.52
N ILE A 4 15.50 42.61 -63.24
CA ILE A 4 14.67 42.34 -62.04
C ILE A 4 14.14 40.90 -61.93
N GLY A 5 14.45 40.22 -60.82
CA GLY A 5 13.75 39.00 -60.40
C GLY A 5 14.33 38.32 -59.16
N THR A 6 14.33 39.00 -58.01
CA THR A 6 14.61 38.43 -56.69
C THR A 6 13.46 37.52 -56.24
N ALA A 7 13.74 36.32 -55.73
CA ALA A 7 12.75 35.49 -55.03
C ALA A 7 13.37 34.91 -53.75
N PHE A 8 13.07 35.55 -52.61
CA PHE A 8 13.31 35.00 -51.27
C PHE A 8 12.09 34.14 -50.89
N GLY A 9 12.27 32.82 -50.82
CA GLY A 9 11.29 31.90 -50.27
C GLY A 9 11.50 31.74 -48.77
N VAL A 10 10.61 32.30 -47.97
CA VAL A 10 10.54 32.08 -46.51
C VAL A 10 9.83 30.75 -46.26
N GLY A 11 10.59 29.71 -45.95
CA GLY A 11 10.05 28.43 -45.50
C GLY A 11 9.66 28.51 -44.02
N ALA A 12 8.36 28.63 -43.73
CA ALA A 12 7.82 28.52 -42.38
C ALA A 12 7.83 27.05 -41.92
N ALA A 13 8.83 26.67 -41.13
CA ALA A 13 8.86 25.38 -40.45
C ALA A 13 7.85 25.40 -39.29
N SER A 14 6.67 24.82 -39.53
CA SER A 14 5.67 24.58 -38.49
C SER A 14 6.15 23.44 -37.61
N VAL A 15 6.60 23.76 -36.40
CA VAL A 15 6.86 22.78 -35.35
C VAL A 15 5.51 22.26 -34.89
N ALA A 16 5.06 21.16 -35.49
CA ALA A 16 3.92 20.39 -35.00
C ALA A 16 4.30 19.81 -33.62
N GLY A 17 3.86 20.50 -32.56
CA GLY A 17 3.99 20.02 -31.20
C GLY A 17 3.24 18.71 -31.06
N LEU A 18 3.97 17.60 -30.95
CA LEU A 18 3.43 16.33 -30.47
C LEU A 18 3.00 16.55 -29.02
N MET A 19 1.71 16.81 -28.83
CA MET A 19 1.04 16.63 -27.55
C MET A 19 1.07 15.13 -27.26
N ILE A 20 2.10 14.67 -26.54
CA ILE A 20 2.11 13.36 -25.92
C ILE A 20 0.97 13.40 -24.90
N ALA A 21 -0.20 12.88 -25.29
CA ALA A 21 -1.26 12.60 -24.34
C ALA A 21 -0.69 11.60 -23.34
N ALA A 22 -0.33 12.09 -22.15
CA ALA A 22 -0.01 11.23 -21.04
C ALA A 22 -1.24 10.36 -20.80
N SER A 23 -1.16 9.08 -21.18
CA SER A 23 -2.20 8.12 -20.86
C SER A 23 -2.47 8.25 -19.36
N PRO A 24 -3.74 8.45 -18.93
CA PRO A 24 -4.04 8.45 -17.50
C PRO A 24 -3.53 7.11 -16.98
N ALA A 25 -2.57 7.16 -16.05
CA ALA A 25 -2.06 5.97 -15.40
C ALA A 25 -3.28 5.23 -14.84
N ALA A 26 -3.65 4.11 -15.48
CA ALA A 26 -4.77 3.30 -15.04
C ALA A 26 -4.50 2.98 -13.57
N ALA A 27 -5.36 3.47 -12.68
CA ALA A 27 -5.19 3.28 -11.25
C ALA A 27 -5.03 1.78 -11.00
N ALA A 28 -3.85 1.36 -10.55
CA ALA A 28 -3.53 -0.05 -10.36
C ALA A 28 -4.67 -0.73 -9.59
N SER A 29 -5.24 -1.80 -10.16
CA SER A 29 -6.17 -2.68 -9.46
C SER A 29 -5.47 -3.15 -8.20
N GLY A 30 -6.00 -2.80 -7.03
CA GLY A 30 -5.30 -3.07 -5.79
C GLY A 30 -5.23 -4.57 -5.50
N GLU A 31 -4.11 -5.02 -4.95
CA GLU A 31 -3.88 -6.41 -4.54
C GLU A 31 -4.68 -6.74 -3.28
N TYR A 32 -5.16 -7.97 -3.17
CA TYR A 32 -5.85 -8.47 -1.98
C TYR A 32 -5.34 -9.87 -1.64
N ASP A 33 -4.84 -10.03 -0.42
CA ASP A 33 -4.31 -11.29 0.07
C ASP A 33 -4.83 -11.60 1.46
N ILE A 34 -5.22 -12.85 1.66
CA ILE A 34 -5.48 -13.41 2.98
C ILE A 34 -4.13 -13.83 3.56
N ALA A 35 -3.83 -13.31 4.74
CA ALA A 35 -2.60 -13.61 5.44
C ALA A 35 -2.53 -15.11 5.75
N THR A 36 -1.37 -15.71 5.48
CA THR A 36 -1.13 -17.13 5.69
C THR A 36 -0.77 -17.40 7.15
N TYR A 37 -1.18 -18.57 7.67
CA TYR A 37 -0.82 -18.99 9.02
C TYR A 37 0.67 -19.34 9.09
N GLN A 38 1.49 -18.37 9.44
CA GLN A 38 2.92 -18.48 9.61
C GLN A 38 3.37 -17.53 10.72
N SER A 39 4.24 -18.01 11.60
CA SER A 39 4.85 -17.17 12.63
C SER A 39 5.46 -15.93 11.98
N TRP A 40 5.27 -14.80 12.65
CA TRP A 40 5.96 -13.57 12.31
C TRP A 40 7.47 -13.83 12.25
N VAL A 41 8.10 -13.27 11.23
CA VAL A 41 9.53 -13.42 10.98
C VAL A 41 10.28 -12.59 12.04
N ASN A 42 11.47 -13.00 12.44
CA ASN A 42 12.31 -12.19 13.32
C ASN A 42 13.11 -11.17 12.49
N GLY A 43 13.21 -9.92 12.96
CA GLY A 43 13.87 -8.88 12.18
C GLY A 43 13.64 -7.47 12.71
N THR A 44 14.03 -6.49 11.89
CA THR A 44 13.75 -5.08 12.14
C THR A 44 12.46 -4.70 11.44
N TYR A 45 11.53 -4.12 12.20
CA TYR A 45 10.19 -3.80 11.73
C TYR A 45 9.80 -2.36 12.00
N TRP A 46 8.95 -1.84 11.13
CA TRP A 46 8.13 -0.67 11.40
C TRP A 46 6.72 -1.12 11.72
N CYS A 47 6.32 -0.98 12.97
CA CYS A 47 5.01 -1.41 13.44
C CYS A 47 4.11 -0.23 13.74
N VAL A 48 2.82 -0.42 13.49
CA VAL A 48 1.73 0.49 13.84
C VAL A 48 0.56 -0.31 14.41
N ASN A 49 -0.20 0.36 15.24
CA ASN A 49 -1.47 -0.08 15.79
C ASN A 49 -2.55 0.93 15.39
N ASN A 50 -3.80 0.50 15.29
CA ASN A 50 -4.90 1.44 15.15
C ASN A 50 -5.19 2.14 16.48
N ALA A 51 -5.93 3.25 16.45
CA ALA A 51 -6.21 4.04 17.66
C ALA A 51 -6.94 3.26 18.76
N GLN A 52 -7.73 2.24 18.36
CA GLN A 52 -8.50 1.40 19.27
C GLN A 52 -7.71 0.20 19.85
N ASN A 53 -6.44 0.04 19.47
CA ASN A 53 -5.60 -1.11 19.83
C ASN A 53 -6.27 -2.47 19.54
N SER A 54 -7.04 -2.57 18.45
CA SER A 54 -7.66 -3.82 17.99
C SER A 54 -6.91 -4.46 16.84
N ALA A 55 -6.13 -3.69 16.07
CA ALA A 55 -5.31 -4.20 14.98
C ALA A 55 -3.85 -3.75 15.15
N TYR A 56 -2.94 -4.66 14.85
CA TYR A 56 -1.51 -4.41 14.80
C TYR A 56 -0.97 -4.82 13.44
N GLY A 57 0.05 -4.13 12.95
CA GLY A 57 0.75 -4.59 11.77
C GLY A 57 2.13 -3.98 11.62
N CYS A 58 3.00 -4.78 11.03
CA CYS A 58 4.42 -4.51 10.89
C CYS A 58 4.86 -4.72 9.45
N LEU A 59 5.65 -3.79 8.95
CA LEU A 59 6.40 -3.93 7.71
C LEU A 59 7.86 -4.23 8.05
N GLU A 60 8.43 -5.27 7.44
CA GLU A 60 9.87 -5.53 7.52
C GLU A 60 10.67 -4.42 6.82
N VAL A 61 11.74 -3.93 7.44
CA VAL A 61 12.49 -2.75 6.94
C VAL A 61 13.13 -2.97 5.57
N ARG A 62 13.49 -4.21 5.24
CA ARG A 62 14.23 -4.58 4.02
C ARG A 62 13.68 -5.83 3.34
N GLY A 63 12.43 -6.13 3.59
CA GLY A 63 11.83 -7.30 3.00
C GLY A 63 10.38 -7.09 2.72
N ASP A 64 9.76 -8.19 2.35
CA ASP A 64 8.47 -8.17 1.72
C ASP A 64 7.35 -8.65 2.63
N TYR A 65 7.65 -8.83 3.92
CA TYR A 65 6.69 -9.33 4.87
C TYR A 65 5.85 -8.19 5.46
N LEU A 66 4.53 -8.33 5.24
CA LEU A 66 3.49 -7.60 5.93
C LEU A 66 2.92 -8.51 7.02
N GLN A 67 3.21 -8.20 8.27
CA GLN A 67 2.71 -8.96 9.41
C GLN A 67 1.47 -8.26 9.94
N VAL A 68 0.34 -8.97 10.05
CA VAL A 68 -0.94 -8.39 10.47
C VAL A 68 -1.51 -9.25 11.59
N GLY A 69 -1.97 -8.60 12.65
CA GLY A 69 -2.41 -9.27 13.87
C GLY A 69 -3.67 -8.65 14.43
N ASP A 70 -4.55 -9.51 14.93
CA ASP A 70 -5.72 -9.11 15.70
C ASP A 70 -5.45 -9.26 17.20
N VAL A 71 -5.65 -8.16 17.93
CA VAL A 71 -5.41 -8.06 19.36
C VAL A 71 -6.61 -8.56 20.16
N LYS A 72 -7.83 -8.53 19.59
CA LYS A 72 -9.09 -8.79 20.29
C LYS A 72 -9.79 -10.01 19.70
N ALA A 73 -10.44 -10.78 20.57
CA ALA A 73 -11.28 -11.90 20.13
C ALA A 73 -12.73 -11.40 20.00
N ASP A 74 -12.99 -10.50 19.05
CA ASP A 74 -14.29 -9.83 18.87
C ASP A 74 -14.98 -10.22 17.54
N GLY A 75 -14.44 -11.20 16.82
CA GLY A 75 -14.99 -11.70 15.55
C GLY A 75 -14.76 -10.77 14.36
N ARG A 76 -13.99 -9.68 14.54
CA ARG A 76 -13.62 -8.78 13.46
C ARG A 76 -12.46 -9.37 12.65
N ARG A 77 -12.28 -8.84 11.45
CA ARG A 77 -11.07 -9.07 10.63
C ARG A 77 -10.10 -7.93 10.86
N THR A 78 -8.81 -8.19 10.78
CA THR A 78 -7.79 -7.13 10.79
C THR A 78 -7.09 -7.07 9.45
N GLY A 79 -6.69 -5.86 9.04
CA GLY A 79 -6.10 -5.63 7.73
C GLY A 79 -4.99 -4.60 7.79
N MET A 80 -3.95 -4.84 6.99
CA MET A 80 -2.86 -3.91 6.72
C MET A 80 -2.95 -3.46 5.27
N GLN A 81 -3.35 -2.20 5.08
CA GLN A 81 -3.35 -1.58 3.76
C GLN A 81 -1.99 -0.96 3.50
N TRP A 82 -1.52 -1.10 2.27
CA TRP A 82 -0.23 -0.59 1.84
C TRP A 82 -0.31 0.03 0.45
N SER A 83 0.63 0.93 0.17
CA SER A 83 0.88 1.51 -1.15
C SER A 83 2.35 1.84 -1.32
N THR A 84 2.86 1.73 -2.54
CA THR A 84 4.23 2.09 -2.90
C THR A 84 4.28 3.41 -3.67
N SER A 85 5.45 4.07 -3.69
CA SER A 85 5.70 5.24 -4.54
C SER A 85 5.53 4.94 -6.04
N GLY A 86 5.67 3.67 -6.45
CA GLY A 86 5.43 3.21 -7.82
C GLY A 86 3.95 3.00 -8.16
N GLY A 87 3.02 3.34 -7.27
CA GLY A 87 1.58 3.29 -7.53
C GLY A 87 0.91 1.93 -7.27
N ARG A 88 1.67 0.89 -6.90
CA ARG A 88 1.09 -0.37 -6.41
C ARG A 88 0.43 -0.13 -5.06
N LYS A 89 -0.67 -0.83 -4.82
CA LYS A 89 -1.41 -0.77 -3.56
C LYS A 89 -2.09 -2.09 -3.31
N GLY A 90 -2.35 -2.41 -2.06
CA GLY A 90 -3.05 -3.62 -1.72
C GLY A 90 -3.45 -3.73 -0.26
N LEU A 91 -3.94 -4.91 0.10
CA LEU A 91 -4.44 -5.24 1.42
C LEU A 91 -3.97 -6.64 1.82
N CYS A 92 -3.40 -6.75 3.02
CA CYS A 92 -3.13 -8.02 3.69
C CYS A 92 -4.14 -8.19 4.83
N VAL A 93 -4.94 -9.26 4.83
CA VAL A 93 -6.05 -9.45 5.78
C VAL A 93 -5.86 -10.70 6.64
N ASN A 94 -5.93 -10.55 7.96
CA ASN A 94 -6.10 -11.67 8.88
C ASN A 94 -7.60 -11.89 9.14
N THR A 95 -8.06 -13.11 8.83
CA THR A 95 -9.46 -13.56 9.05
C THR A 95 -9.60 -14.57 10.19
N ALA A 96 -8.51 -14.96 10.85
CA ALA A 96 -8.50 -15.98 11.90
C ALA A 96 -8.96 -15.46 13.28
N GLY A 97 -9.20 -14.14 13.41
CA GLY A 97 -9.45 -13.48 14.69
C GLY A 97 -8.18 -13.34 15.51
N LYS A 98 -8.33 -13.17 16.83
CA LYS A 98 -7.20 -12.92 17.77
C LYS A 98 -6.05 -13.89 17.57
N ASP A 99 -4.93 -13.36 17.08
CA ASP A 99 -3.70 -14.11 16.85
C ASP A 99 -2.45 -13.32 17.27
N PHE A 100 -2.63 -12.08 17.70
CA PHE A 100 -1.56 -11.20 18.14
C PHE A 100 -1.35 -11.28 19.65
N SER A 101 -0.08 -11.32 20.04
CA SER A 101 0.35 -11.16 21.42
C SER A 101 1.50 -10.17 21.48
N PHE A 102 1.32 -9.13 22.29
CA PHE A 102 2.38 -8.20 22.65
C PHE A 102 2.48 -8.11 24.16
N THR A 103 3.63 -8.50 24.68
CA THR A 103 3.98 -8.35 26.10
C THR A 103 5.05 -7.28 26.23
N PRO A 104 4.68 -5.99 26.38
CA PRO A 104 5.67 -4.95 26.67
C PRO A 104 6.27 -5.15 28.06
N PRO A 105 7.51 -4.67 28.32
CA PRO A 105 8.45 -4.02 27.40
C PRO A 105 9.48 -4.99 26.80
N THR A 106 9.40 -6.28 27.12
CA THR A 106 10.51 -7.25 26.90
C THR A 106 10.33 -8.15 25.69
N GLN A 107 9.17 -8.15 25.03
CA GLN A 107 8.92 -9.01 23.88
C GLN A 107 8.70 -8.23 22.59
N GLN A 108 9.29 -8.75 21.51
CA GLN A 108 8.91 -8.34 20.16
C GLN A 108 7.43 -8.70 19.94
N PRO A 109 6.66 -7.84 19.26
CA PRO A 109 5.30 -8.18 18.88
C PRO A 109 5.31 -9.49 18.08
N SER A 110 4.40 -10.39 18.45
CA SER A 110 4.30 -11.73 17.86
C SER A 110 2.89 -11.96 17.35
N GLY A 111 2.81 -12.66 16.23
CA GLY A 111 1.56 -13.07 15.61
C GLY A 111 1.79 -14.27 14.72
N LYS A 112 0.71 -14.75 14.09
CA LYS A 112 0.75 -15.96 13.26
C LYS A 112 0.25 -15.74 11.85
N HIS A 113 0.04 -14.50 11.44
CA HIS A 113 -0.45 -14.19 10.10
C HIS A 113 0.42 -13.13 9.42
N LEU A 114 0.86 -13.46 8.20
CA LEU A 114 1.60 -12.55 7.34
C LEU A 114 1.23 -12.73 5.87
N CYS A 115 1.47 -11.68 5.08
CA CYS A 115 1.50 -11.74 3.62
C CYS A 115 2.93 -11.51 3.16
N ASN A 116 3.40 -12.37 2.26
CA ASN A 116 4.64 -12.12 1.54
C ASN A 116 4.34 -11.31 0.28
N LYS A 117 5.10 -10.24 0.06
CA LYS A 117 5.00 -9.38 -1.11
C LYS A 117 6.26 -9.52 -1.96
N ASP A 118 6.34 -8.70 -2.98
CA ASP A 118 7.54 -8.53 -3.80
C ASP A 118 7.60 -7.04 -4.08
N PHE A 119 8.01 -6.26 -3.08
CA PHE A 119 8.09 -4.82 -3.22
C PHE A 119 9.31 -4.47 -4.07
N GLY A 120 9.12 -3.57 -5.04
CA GLY A 120 10.22 -3.12 -5.86
C GLY A 120 11.29 -2.43 -5.00
N GLU A 121 12.56 -2.74 -5.27
CA GLU A 121 13.70 -2.11 -4.62
C GLU A 121 13.64 -0.58 -4.72
N GLY A 122 13.96 0.11 -3.63
CA GLY A 122 13.94 1.58 -3.55
C GLY A 122 12.55 2.22 -3.59
N ALA A 123 11.47 1.44 -3.45
CA ALA A 123 10.12 1.98 -3.36
C ALA A 123 9.78 2.40 -1.92
N THR A 124 9.29 3.63 -1.76
CA THR A 124 8.73 4.08 -0.48
C THR A 124 7.41 3.36 -0.22
N ILE A 125 7.31 2.66 0.91
CA ILE A 125 6.07 1.99 1.32
C ILE A 125 5.37 2.85 2.37
N THR A 126 4.10 3.14 2.12
CA THR A 126 3.17 3.72 3.10
C THR A 126 2.17 2.66 3.48
N PHE A 127 1.98 2.47 4.78
CA PHE A 127 1.06 1.46 5.28
C PHE A 127 0.35 1.93 6.54
N ARG A 128 -0.71 1.19 6.86
CA ARG A 128 -1.62 1.50 7.96
C ARG A 128 -2.44 0.26 8.30
N VAL A 129 -3.01 0.21 9.50
CA VAL A 129 -3.74 -0.97 10.01
C VAL A 129 -5.09 -0.61 10.59
N GLY A 130 -6.03 -1.55 10.51
CA GLY A 130 -7.36 -1.38 11.10
C GLY A 130 -8.12 -2.70 11.18
N SER A 131 -9.36 -2.61 11.68
CA SER A 131 -10.25 -3.76 11.81
C SER A 131 -11.58 -3.52 11.08
N CYS A 132 -12.16 -4.59 10.55
CA CYS A 132 -13.39 -4.56 9.77
C CYS A 132 -14.41 -5.53 10.37
N ASP A 133 -15.65 -5.06 10.46
CA ASP A 133 -16.79 -5.89 10.83
C ASP A 133 -17.33 -6.60 9.59
N ALA A 134 -17.05 -7.89 9.50
CA ALA A 134 -17.48 -8.70 8.36
C ALA A 134 -19.01 -8.88 8.28
N SER A 135 -19.76 -8.49 9.32
CA SER A 135 -21.23 -8.51 9.31
C SER A 135 -21.83 -7.30 8.61
N ALA A 136 -21.11 -6.18 8.55
CA ALA A 136 -21.56 -4.95 7.89
C ALA A 136 -21.04 -4.83 6.45
N HIS A 137 -19.83 -5.33 6.18
CA HIS A 137 -19.17 -5.26 4.87
C HIS A 137 -18.37 -6.54 4.58
N ASP A 138 -18.17 -6.87 3.31
CA ASP A 138 -17.42 -8.08 2.90
C ASP A 138 -15.94 -8.08 3.32
N CYS A 139 -15.41 -6.91 3.69
CA CYS A 139 -14.02 -6.66 4.06
C CYS A 139 -13.00 -7.13 2.98
N THR A 140 -13.43 -7.26 1.73
CA THR A 140 -12.60 -7.74 0.60
C THR A 140 -12.28 -6.64 -0.41
N ASN A 141 -13.14 -5.62 -0.53
CA ASN A 141 -12.93 -4.53 -1.47
C ASN A 141 -12.22 -3.33 -0.84
N LEU A 142 -11.05 -2.95 -1.34
CA LEU A 142 -10.28 -1.77 -0.90
C LEU A 142 -11.11 -0.47 -0.81
N ALA A 143 -12.12 -0.30 -1.68
CA ALA A 143 -13.02 0.86 -1.65
C ALA A 143 -13.97 0.85 -0.43
N ASN A 144 -14.33 -0.33 0.07
CA ASN A 144 -15.18 -0.52 1.24
C ASN A 144 -14.44 -0.30 2.56
N TRP A 145 -13.10 -0.36 2.55
CA TRP A 145 -12.25 0.00 3.71
C TRP A 145 -12.07 1.53 3.86
N SER A 146 -12.99 2.32 3.28
CA SER A 146 -13.04 3.79 3.40
C SER A 146 -13.51 4.29 4.79
N GLN A 147 -13.95 3.40 5.70
CA GLN A 147 -14.29 3.72 7.11
C GLN A 147 -13.04 3.88 8.00
N TRP A 148 -12.23 4.85 7.61
CA TRP A 148 -10.93 5.31 8.12
C TRP A 148 -10.85 5.80 9.58
N SER A 149 -11.84 5.65 10.45
CA SER A 149 -11.96 6.56 11.62
C SER A 149 -10.82 6.50 12.66
N ASP A 150 -9.90 5.52 12.62
CA ASP A 150 -8.88 5.30 13.66
C ASP A 150 -7.46 4.95 13.16
N TRP A 151 -7.08 5.28 11.92
CA TRP A 151 -5.84 4.77 11.31
C TRP A 151 -4.64 5.70 11.54
N ILE A 152 -3.61 5.20 12.24
CA ILE A 152 -2.27 5.84 12.30
C ILE A 152 -1.50 5.43 11.04
N SER A 153 -1.03 6.41 10.28
CA SER A 153 -0.21 6.18 9.08
C SER A 153 1.28 6.31 9.41
N ARG A 154 2.12 5.43 8.86
CA ARG A 154 3.57 5.65 8.78
C ARG A 154 4.04 5.61 7.33
N LYS A 155 4.93 6.56 7.01
CA LYS A 155 5.67 6.60 5.75
C LYS A 155 7.09 6.15 6.06
N ASN A 156 7.58 5.15 5.32
CA ASN A 156 8.96 4.72 5.45
C ASN A 156 9.75 5.09 4.19
N ALA A 157 10.94 5.63 4.40
CA ALA A 157 11.93 5.81 3.35
C ALA A 157 12.66 4.48 3.16
N SER A 158 12.57 3.92 1.96
CA SER A 158 13.42 2.84 1.45
C SER A 158 14.82 3.36 1.18
#